data_AF-A0A7T5UIR6-F1
#
_entry.id   AF-A0A7T5UIR6-F1
#
_cell.length_a   1.000
_cell.length_b   1.000
_cell.length_c   1.000
_cell.angle_alpha   90.00
_cell.angle_beta   90.00
_cell.angle_gamma   90.00
#
_symmetry.space_group_name_H-M   'P 1'
#
loop_
_entity.id
_entity.type
_entity.pdbx_description
1 polymer ?
#
loop_
_entity_poly.entity_id
_entity_poly.type
_entity_poly.pdbx_seq_one_letter_code
_entity_poly.pdbx_strand_id
1 'polypeptide(L)'
;MHTLWRYAFVALLLFSIFHLGRDVLQYAGVENIFTTLLHRKLAWCDWYCDPLIIPYEIATIAGGAFVLWRDRIGIVGVIALGFPPLLLIATLLP
;
A
#
# COMPACT_ATOMS: atom_id res chain seq x y z
N MET A 1 5.46 -20.12 -7.73
CA MET A 1 4.17 -19.69 -7.15
C MET A 1 3.01 -19.95 -8.11
N HIS A 2 1.77 -20.20 -7.64
CA HIS A 2 0.61 -20.35 -8.56
C HIS A 2 0.33 -19.04 -9.31
N THR A 3 -0.11 -19.12 -10.57
CA THR A 3 -0.31 -17.95 -11.44
C THR A 3 -1.23 -16.90 -10.82
N LEU A 4 -2.30 -17.33 -10.14
CA LEU A 4 -3.22 -16.43 -9.43
C LEU A 4 -2.50 -15.57 -8.38
N TRP A 5 -1.65 -16.17 -7.55
CA TRP A 5 -0.90 -15.45 -6.52
C TRP A 5 0.10 -14.47 -7.14
N ARG A 6 0.72 -14.85 -8.25
CA ARG A 6 1.60 -13.94 -9.00
C ARG A 6 0.84 -12.69 -9.45
N TYR A 7 -0.36 -12.84 -10.00
CA TYR A 7 -1.19 -11.69 -10.38
C TYR A 7 -1.62 -10.86 -9.17
N ALA A 8 -1.97 -11.49 -8.05
CA ALA A 8 -2.29 -10.77 -6.82
C ALA A 8 -1.11 -9.90 -6.35
N PHE A 9 0.11 -10.43 -6.36
CA PHE A 9 1.30 -9.66 -5.98
C PHE A 9 1.67 -8.57 -7.00
N VAL A 10 1.44 -8.79 -8.29
CA VAL A 10 1.62 -7.74 -9.31
C VAL A 10 0.61 -6.60 -9.10
N ALA A 11 -0.66 -6.94 -8.86
CA ALA A 11 -1.70 -5.95 -8.57
C ALA A 11 -1.38 -5.18 -7.28
N LEU A 12 -0.95 -5.88 -6.23
CA LEU A 12 -0.51 -5.28 -4.97
C LEU A 12 0.64 -4.29 -5.18
N LEU A 13 1.65 -4.66 -5.98
CA LEU A 13 2.78 -3.79 -6.31
C LEU A 13 2.35 -2.52 -7.03
N LEU A 14 1.53 -2.65 -8.08
CA LEU A 14 1.04 -1.51 -8.84
C LEU A 14 0.19 -0.58 -7.96
N PHE A 15 -0.66 -1.16 -7.12
CA PHE A 15 -1.47 -0.43 -6.16
C PHE A 15 -0.61 0.34 -5.16
N SER A 16 0.36 -0.32 -4.51
CA SER A 16 1.24 0.33 -3.53
C SER A 16 2.15 1.40 -4.15
N ILE A 17 2.65 1.18 -5.38
CA ILE A 17 3.42 2.21 -6.09
C ILE A 17 2.56 3.45 -6.38
N PHE A 18 1.33 3.23 -6.86
CA PHE A 18 0.39 4.33 -7.09
C PHE A 18 0.09 5.09 -5.79
N HIS A 19 -0.22 4.37 -4.71
CA HIS A 19 -0.52 4.96 -3.41
C HIS A 19 0.66 5.73 -2.82
N LEU A 20 1.87 5.15 -2.84
CA LEU A 20 3.07 5.83 -2.38
C LEU A 20 3.35 7.10 -3.20
N GLY A 21 3.26 7.02 -4.53
CA GLY A 21 3.47 8.17 -5.40
C GLY A 21 2.45 9.28 -5.13
N ARG A 22 1.19 8.91 -4.94
CA ARG A 22 0.11 9.82 -4.55
C ARG A 22 0.42 10.49 -3.21
N ASP A 23 0.75 9.71 -2.18
CA ASP A 23 0.97 10.22 -0.82
C ASP A 23 2.19 11.15 -0.77
N VAL A 24 3.26 10.84 -1.50
CA VAL A 24 4.44 11.73 -1.64
C VAL A 24 4.06 13.04 -2.32
N LEU A 25 3.23 13.02 -3.37
CA LEU A 25 2.78 14.23 -4.05
C LEU A 25 1.87 15.08 -3.15
N GLN A 26 1.00 14.46 -2.35
CA GLN A 26 0.17 15.18 -1.39
C GLN A 26 1.00 15.80 -0.26
N TYR A 27 2.01 15.07 0.23
CA TYR A 27 2.96 15.60 1.20
C TYR A 27 3.74 16.81 0.65
N ALA A 28 4.01 16.82 -0.66
CA ALA A 28 4.61 17.96 -1.37
C ALA A 28 3.63 19.10 -1.70
N GLY A 29 2.36 19.01 -1.29
CA GLY A 29 1.33 20.03 -1.53
C GLY A 29 0.75 20.04 -2.95
N VAL A 30 0.91 18.95 -3.72
CA VAL A 30 0.38 18.86 -5.08
C VAL A 30 -1.04 18.29 -5.06
N GLU A 31 -2.02 19.13 -5.38
CA GLU A 31 -3.43 18.76 -5.49
C GLU A 31 -3.86 18.68 -6.97
N ASN A 32 -4.22 17.48 -7.43
CA ASN A 32 -4.76 17.22 -8.76
C ASN A 32 -5.68 15.98 -8.70
N ILE A 33 -6.29 15.62 -9.84
CA ILE A 33 -7.21 14.47 -9.89
C ILE A 33 -6.54 13.16 -9.46
N PHE A 34 -5.27 12.95 -9.78
CA PHE A 34 -4.55 11.73 -9.39
C PHE A 34 -4.15 11.72 -7.92
N THR A 35 -3.91 12.89 -7.32
CA THR A 35 -3.56 13.01 -5.90
C THR A 35 -4.77 13.04 -4.97
N THR A 36 -5.95 13.39 -5.49
CA THR A 36 -7.21 13.39 -4.75
C THR A 36 -8.04 12.11 -4.94
N LEU A 37 -7.84 11.38 -6.04
CA LEU A 37 -8.51 10.11 -6.30
C LEU A 37 -8.09 9.05 -5.29
N LEU A 38 -9.08 8.35 -4.72
CA LEU A 38 -8.89 7.34 -3.66
C LEU A 38 -8.17 7.87 -2.40
N HIS A 39 -7.97 9.19 -2.29
CA HIS A 39 -7.48 9.78 -1.06
C HIS A 39 -8.64 9.85 -0.07
N ARG A 40 -8.46 9.19 1.07
CA ARG A 40 -9.40 9.25 2.18
C ARG A 40 -8.61 9.60 3.43
N LYS A 41 -8.84 10.80 3.97
CA LYS A 41 -8.33 11.14 5.29
C LYS A 41 -8.95 10.18 6.30
N LEU A 42 -8.09 9.52 7.06
CA LEU A 42 -8.47 8.62 8.14
C LEU A 42 -8.65 9.47 9.39
N ALA A 43 -9.88 9.56 9.89
CA ALA A 43 -10.22 10.41 11.02
C ALA A 43 -9.39 10.10 12.28
N TRP A 44 -8.99 8.83 12.46
CA TRP A 44 -8.22 8.37 13.61
C TRP A 44 -6.73 8.74 13.59
N CYS A 45 -6.12 8.96 12.40
CA CYS A 45 -4.68 9.26 12.32
C CYS A 45 -4.29 10.71 12.00
N ASP A 46 -5.26 11.58 11.69
CA ASP A 46 -5.09 13.02 11.51
C ASP A 46 -3.71 13.42 10.92
N TRP A 47 -2.83 14.04 11.73
CA TRP A 47 -1.51 14.53 11.31
C TRP A 47 -0.41 13.45 11.23
N TYR A 48 -0.61 12.26 11.81
CA TYR A 48 0.37 11.18 11.81
C TYR A 48 0.06 10.07 10.79
N CYS A 49 -0.98 10.22 9.96
CA CYS A 49 -1.30 9.28 8.89
C CYS A 49 -0.14 9.09 7.91
N ASP A 50 0.42 10.18 7.36
CA ASP A 50 1.47 10.11 6.35
C ASP A 50 2.76 9.42 6.86
N PRO A 51 3.33 9.80 8.03
CA PRO A 51 4.51 9.11 8.55
C PRO A 51 4.22 7.66 8.96
N LEU A 52 2.96 7.27 9.13
CA LEU A 52 2.56 5.89 9.37
C LEU A 52 2.45 5.10 8.05
N ILE A 53 1.72 5.63 7.06
CA ILE A 53 1.36 4.94 5.81
C ILE A 53 2.55 4.79 4.88
N ILE A 54 3.40 5.83 4.74
CA ILE A 54 4.53 5.81 3.80
C ILE A 54 5.49 4.63 4.07
N PRO A 55 5.96 4.37 5.31
CA PRO A 55 6.76 3.19 5.61
C PRO A 55 6.07 1.86 5.28
N TYR A 56 4.76 1.76 5.50
CA TYR A 56 4.00 0.55 5.17
C TYR A 56 3.91 0.30 3.67
N GLU A 57 3.69 1.34 2.87
CA GLU A 57 3.69 1.22 1.41
C GLU A 57 5.06 0.80 0.89
N ILE A 58 6.14 1.40 1.40
CA ILE A 58 7.52 1.00 1.05
C ILE A 58 7.78 -0.47 1.41
N ALA A 59 7.37 -0.90 2.61
CA ALA A 59 7.53 -2.29 3.04
C ALA A 59 6.71 -3.25 2.17
N THR A 60 5.51 -2.86 1.76
CA THR A 60 4.62 -3.66 0.89
C THR A 60 5.20 -3.80 -0.52
N ILE A 61 5.74 -2.71 -1.09
CA ILE A 61 6.45 -2.73 -2.37
C ILE A 61 7.67 -3.65 -2.29
N ALA A 62 8.52 -3.47 -1.28
CA ALA A 62 9.73 -4.28 -1.10
C ALA A 62 9.39 -5.77 -0.90
N GLY A 63 8.40 -6.06 -0.05
CA GLY A 63 7.92 -7.41 0.21
C GLY A 63 7.29 -8.07 -1.01
N GLY A 64 6.44 -7.34 -1.75
CA GLY A 64 5.81 -7.80 -2.98
C GLY A 64 6.83 -8.08 -4.09
N ALA A 65 7.79 -7.18 -4.28
CA ALA A 65 8.89 -7.36 -5.23
C ALA A 65 9.76 -8.57 -4.87
N PHE A 66 10.08 -8.73 -3.59
CA PHE A 66 10.83 -9.88 -3.09
C PHE A 66 10.10 -11.20 -3.35
N VAL A 67 8.78 -11.26 -3.10
CA VAL A 67 7.95 -12.46 -3.34
C VAL A 67 7.90 -12.81 -4.81
N LEU A 68 7.71 -11.82 -5.70
CA LEU A 68 7.73 -12.04 -7.15
C LEU A 68 9.11 -12.51 -7.63
N TRP A 69 10.18 -11.93 -7.11
CA TRP A 69 11.55 -12.31 -7.45
C TRP A 69 11.90 -13.73 -6.98
N ARG A 70 11.50 -14.10 -5.76
CA ARG A 70 11.72 -15.43 -5.18
C ARG A 70 10.74 -16.49 -5.67
N ASP A 71 9.68 -16.09 -6.37
CA ASP A 71 8.55 -16.92 -6.81
C ASP A 71 7.93 -17.77 -5.66
N ARG A 72 7.92 -17.22 -4.44
CA ARG A 72 7.47 -17.87 -3.20
C ARG A 72 6.89 -16.86 -2.21
N ILE A 73 5.68 -17.11 -1.71
CA ILE A 73 4.97 -16.20 -0.77
C ILE A 73 5.71 -16.11 0.57
N GLY A 74 6.01 -17.24 1.22
CA GLY A 74 6.69 -17.24 2.53
C GLY A 74 6.03 -16.33 3.57
N ILE A 75 6.75 -16.00 4.65
CA ILE A 75 6.22 -15.10 5.68
C ILE A 75 6.12 -13.64 5.20
N VAL A 76 7.08 -13.20 4.38
CA VAL A 76 7.10 -11.85 3.79
C VAL A 76 5.85 -11.58 2.95
N GLY A 77 5.45 -12.54 2.11
CA GLY A 77 4.26 -12.40 1.28
C GLY A 77 2.96 -12.47 2.06
N VAL A 78 2.88 -13.28 3.13
CA VAL A 78 1.71 -13.28 4.02
C VAL A 78 1.56 -11.91 4.69
N ILE A 79 2.66 -11.33 5.19
CA ILE A 79 2.66 -9.99 5.78
C ILE A 79 2.24 -8.93 4.74
N ALA A 80 2.84 -8.96 3.54
CA ALA A 80 2.53 -8.01 2.48
C ALA A 80 1.05 -8.07 2.04
N LEU A 81 0.46 -9.27 1.96
CA LEU A 81 -0.97 -9.45 1.66
C LEU A 81 -1.90 -9.04 2.81
N GLY A 82 -1.40 -9.05 4.05
CA GLY A 82 -2.17 -8.66 5.23
C GLY A 82 -2.37 -7.15 5.36
N PHE A 83 -1.48 -6.33 4.79
CA PHE A 83 -1.57 -4.87 4.95
C PHE A 83 -2.80 -4.24 4.29
N PRO A 84 -3.15 -4.52 3.01
CA PRO A 84 -4.34 -3.93 2.40
C PRO A 84 -5.65 -4.17 3.18
N PRO A 85 -5.99 -5.41 3.63
CA PRO A 85 -7.19 -5.62 4.41
C PRO A 85 -7.13 -4.95 5.79
N LEU A 86 -5.95 -4.88 6.43
CA LEU A 86 -5.79 -4.15 7.69
C LEU A 86 -6.05 -2.65 7.52
N LEU A 87 -5.50 -2.03 6.47
CA LEU A 87 -5.75 -0.62 6.15
C LEU A 87 -7.22 -0.39 5.77
N LEU A 88 -7.84 -1.30 5.03
CA LEU A 88 -9.27 -1.23 4.71
C LEU A 88 -10.12 -1.22 5.98
N ILE A 89 -9.84 -2.12 6.92
CA ILE A 89 -10.51 -2.15 8.24
C ILE A 89 -10.24 -0.86 9.00
N ALA A 90 -9.00 -0.35 8.98
CA ALA A 90 -8.66 0.90 9.62
C ALA A 90 -9.45 2.08 9.03
N THR A 91 -9.85 2.04 7.75
CA THR A 91 -10.71 3.08 7.15
C THR A 91 -12.15 3.09 7.68
N LEU A 92 -12.55 2.07 8.44
CA LEU A 92 -13.86 1.99 9.08
C LEU A 92 -13.83 2.44 10.54
N LEU A 93 -12.64 2.69 11.10
CA LEU A 93 -12.49 3.17 12.47
C LEU A 93 -12.80 4.68 12.54
N PRO A 94 -13.54 5.12 13.57
CA PRO A 94 -13.91 6.53 13.76
C PRO A 94 -12.70 7.39 14.12
#